data_AF-F5ZFI3-F1
#
_entry.id   AF-F5ZFI3-F1
#
_cell.length_a   1.000
_cell.length_b   1.000
_cell.length_c   1.000
_cell.angle_alpha   90.00
_cell.angle_beta   90.00
_cell.angle_gamma   90.00
#
_symmetry.space_group_name_H-M   'P 1'
#
loop_
_entity.id
_entity.type
_entity.pdbx_description
1 polymer ?
#
loop_
_entity_poly.entity_id
_entity_poly.type
_entity_poly.pdbx_seq_one_letter_code
_entity_poly.pdbx_strand_id
1 'polypeptide(L)'
;MLTLHHLNNSRSQRILWLLEELGVDYNIEHYQRDSITNLAPESLRAVHPLGRSPVLTTPEGAIAESGAIVEYLVRQYGQTNFTSPESGENLQQYLFWLHFAEGSLMPPLVARLVLEKARQKGSKPEGSPRI
;
A
#
# COMPACT_ATOMS: atom_id res chain seq x y z
N MET A 1 -4.13 18.87 6.74
CA MET A 1 -3.84 17.73 7.65
C MET A 1 -3.82 16.47 6.81
N LEU A 2 -2.81 15.60 6.99
CA LEU A 2 -2.69 14.36 6.24
C LEU A 2 -3.69 13.31 6.76
N THR A 3 -4.31 12.53 5.86
CA THR A 3 -5.11 11.36 6.25
C THR A 3 -4.68 10.14 5.46
N LEU A 4 -4.18 9.11 6.15
CA LEU A 4 -3.88 7.81 5.57
C LEU A 4 -5.14 6.94 5.57
N HIS A 5 -5.59 6.56 4.38
CA HIS A 5 -6.66 5.60 4.20
C HIS A 5 -6.07 4.18 4.24
N HIS A 6 -6.10 3.55 5.41
CA HIS A 6 -5.45 2.28 5.69
C HIS A 6 -6.42 1.09 5.52
N LEU A 7 -6.11 0.18 4.59
CA LEU A 7 -6.80 -1.11 4.48
C LEU A 7 -5.97 -2.23 5.10
N ASN A 8 -6.61 -3.12 5.86
CA ASN A 8 -5.95 -4.31 6.39
C ASN A 8 -5.32 -5.19 5.28
N ASN A 9 -4.17 -5.80 5.58
CA ASN A 9 -3.40 -6.63 4.64
C ASN A 9 -3.16 -5.90 3.30
N SER A 10 -2.72 -4.65 3.35
CA SER A 10 -2.45 -3.84 2.17
C SER A 10 -1.09 -3.16 2.21
N ARG A 11 -0.78 -2.41 1.14
CA ARG A 11 0.47 -1.66 1.00
C ARG A 11 0.48 -0.39 1.86
N SER A 12 -0.61 -0.02 2.52
CA SER A 12 -0.65 1.13 3.45
C SER A 12 0.25 0.98 4.66
N GLN A 13 0.63 -0.23 5.05
CA GLN A 13 1.55 -0.44 6.17
C GLN A 13 2.88 0.29 5.97
N ARG A 14 3.39 0.31 4.74
CA ARG A 14 4.67 0.98 4.42
C ARG A 14 4.56 2.50 4.55
N ILE A 15 3.39 3.05 4.25
CA ILE A 15 3.12 4.49 4.38
C ILE A 15 2.93 4.87 5.84
N LEU A 16 2.21 4.03 6.60
CA LEU A 16 2.08 4.17 8.04
C LEU A 16 3.46 4.24 8.70
N TRP A 17 4.35 3.28 8.38
CA TRP A 17 5.71 3.29 8.89
C TRP A 17 6.47 4.58 8.50
N LEU A 18 6.42 5.00 7.24
CA LEU A 18 7.10 6.23 6.82
C LEU A 18 6.56 7.48 7.55
N LEU A 19 5.26 7.58 7.79
CA LEU A 19 4.67 8.69 8.55
C LEU A 19 5.21 8.75 9.98
N GLU A 20 5.33 7.59 10.64
CA GLU A 20 5.95 7.49 11.97
C GLU A 20 7.43 7.91 11.96
N GLU A 21 8.21 7.42 10.99
CA GLU A 21 9.64 7.78 10.88
C GLU A 21 9.87 9.26 10.61
N LEU A 22 8.96 9.90 9.87
CA LEU A 22 9.00 11.33 9.59
C LEU A 22 8.50 12.18 10.78
N GLY A 23 7.85 11.57 11.77
CA GLY A 23 7.29 12.26 12.93
C GLY A 23 6.25 13.33 12.56
N VAL A 24 5.51 13.11 11.47
CA VAL A 24 4.49 14.05 10.99
C VAL A 24 3.13 13.77 11.62
N ASP A 25 2.35 14.82 11.88
CA ASP A 25 0.97 14.65 12.34
C ASP A 25 0.06 14.17 11.20
N TYR A 26 -0.66 13.09 11.43
CA TYR A 26 -1.62 12.54 10.47
C TYR A 26 -2.79 11.85 11.18
N ASN A 27 -3.91 11.73 10.46
CA ASN A 27 -5.02 10.88 10.85
C ASN A 27 -4.98 9.56 10.10
N ILE A 28 -5.54 8.50 10.70
CA ILE A 28 -5.75 7.22 10.05
C ILE A 28 -7.25 6.91 9.93
N GLU A 29 -7.69 6.68 8.71
CA GLU A 29 -9.02 6.15 8.42
C GLU A 29 -8.89 4.65 8.14
N HIS A 30 -9.50 3.82 8.97
CA HIS A 30 -9.36 2.37 8.90
C HIS A 30 -10.45 1.73 8.05
N TYR A 31 -10.02 0.89 7.11
CA TYR A 31 -10.87 0.08 6.26
C TYR A 31 -10.58 -1.40 6.51
N GLN A 32 -11.63 -2.21 6.40
CA GLN A 32 -11.55 -3.66 6.47
C GLN A 32 -11.99 -4.25 5.15
N ARG A 33 -11.22 -5.24 4.68
CA ARG A 33 -11.64 -6.12 3.59
C ARG A 33 -12.86 -6.92 4.02
N ASP A 34 -13.75 -7.14 3.08
CA ASP A 34 -14.88 -8.03 3.28
C ASP A 34 -14.39 -9.43 3.66
N SER A 35 -14.98 -10.02 4.71
CA SER A 35 -14.47 -11.27 5.30
C SER A 35 -14.66 -12.49 4.41
N ILE A 36 -15.57 -12.41 3.42
CA ILE A 36 -15.91 -13.51 2.52
C ILE A 36 -15.13 -13.39 1.21
N THR A 37 -15.19 -12.23 0.58
CA THR A 37 -14.61 -11.95 -0.74
C THR A 37 -13.18 -11.44 -0.68
N ASN A 38 -12.74 -10.94 0.48
CA ASN A 38 -11.45 -10.29 0.71
C ASN A 38 -11.21 -9.05 -0.19
N LEU A 39 -12.28 -8.47 -0.74
CA LEU A 39 -12.24 -7.26 -1.54
C LEU A 39 -12.20 -6.02 -0.65
N ALA A 40 -11.68 -4.93 -1.20
CA ALA A 40 -11.73 -3.62 -0.55
C ALA A 40 -13.17 -3.08 -0.53
N PRO A 41 -13.59 -2.34 0.50
CA PRO A 41 -14.91 -1.75 0.56
C PRO A 41 -15.09 -0.67 -0.51
N GLU A 42 -16.31 -0.47 -0.99
CA GLU A 42 -16.63 0.52 -2.02
C GLU A 42 -16.35 1.96 -1.57
N SER A 43 -16.40 2.23 -0.27
CA SER A 43 -16.06 3.53 0.31
C SER A 43 -14.65 4.02 -0.05
N LEU A 44 -13.71 3.13 -0.37
CA LEU A 44 -12.39 3.55 -0.87
C LEU A 44 -12.43 4.20 -2.26
N ARG A 45 -13.42 3.86 -3.10
CA ARG A 45 -13.60 4.53 -4.41
C ARG A 45 -14.04 5.98 -4.26
N ALA A 46 -14.75 6.29 -3.18
CA ALA A 46 -15.15 7.66 -2.88
C ALA A 46 -13.94 8.55 -2.51
N VAL A 47 -12.84 7.95 -2.04
CA VAL A 47 -11.60 8.66 -1.75
C VAL A 47 -10.75 8.85 -3.01
N HIS A 48 -10.56 7.78 -3.79
CA HIS A 48 -9.83 7.84 -5.04
C HIS A 48 -10.39 6.83 -6.06
N PRO A 49 -10.56 7.17 -7.35
CA PRO A 49 -11.21 6.32 -8.36
C PRO A 49 -10.63 4.90 -8.50
N LEU A 50 -9.33 4.74 -8.19
CA LEU A 50 -8.67 3.43 -8.18
C LEU A 50 -9.31 2.43 -7.19
N GLY A 51 -9.91 2.90 -6.10
CA GLY A 51 -10.58 2.06 -5.11
C GLY A 51 -9.65 1.07 -4.40
N ARG A 52 -8.36 1.41 -4.27
CA ARG A 52 -7.35 0.58 -3.63
C ARG A 52 -6.55 1.38 -2.62
N SER A 53 -6.00 0.68 -1.63
CA SER A 53 -5.10 1.22 -0.62
C SER A 53 -3.63 0.90 -0.97
N PRO A 54 -2.68 1.79 -0.67
CA PRO A 54 -2.84 3.05 0.07
C PRO A 54 -3.42 4.20 -0.73
N VAL A 55 -4.08 5.12 -0.02
CA VAL A 55 -4.37 6.49 -0.47
C VAL A 55 -3.98 7.44 0.66
N LEU A 56 -3.31 8.53 0.33
CA LEU A 56 -3.01 9.63 1.25
C LEU A 56 -3.80 10.86 0.80
N THR A 57 -4.70 11.35 1.65
CA THR A 57 -5.35 12.64 1.42
C THR A 57 -4.48 13.75 1.98
N THR A 58 -4.13 14.73 1.13
CA THR A 58 -3.38 15.94 1.46
C THR A 58 -4.28 17.18 1.30
N PRO A 59 -3.84 18.38 1.68
CA PRO A 59 -4.59 19.61 1.41
C PRO A 59 -4.87 19.85 -0.08
N GLU A 60 -4.03 19.33 -0.98
CA GLU A 60 -4.10 19.50 -2.43
C GLU A 60 -4.92 18.39 -3.12
N GLY A 61 -5.22 17.30 -2.42
CA GLY A 61 -6.04 16.20 -2.92
C GLY A 61 -5.56 14.82 -2.51
N ALA A 62 -6.21 13.79 -3.05
CA ALA A 62 -5.87 12.40 -2.78
C ALA A 62 -4.73 11.92 -3.69
N ILE A 63 -3.69 11.34 -3.10
CA ILE A 63 -2.58 10.69 -3.78
C ILE A 63 -2.74 9.18 -3.64
N ALA A 64 -2.87 8.50 -4.78
CA ALA A 64 -2.76 7.04 -4.88
C ALA A 64 -1.34 6.65 -5.35
N GLU A 65 -1.09 5.34 -5.42
CA GLU A 65 0.22 4.73 -5.69
C GLU A 65 1.23 4.90 -4.55
N SER A 66 1.63 3.77 -3.99
CA SER A 66 2.45 3.73 -2.78
C SER A 66 3.82 4.40 -2.98
N GLY A 67 4.41 4.32 -4.19
CA GLY A 67 5.66 4.99 -4.56
C GLY A 67 5.52 6.51 -4.62
N ALA A 68 4.44 7.00 -5.23
CA ALA A 68 4.15 8.44 -5.32
C ALA A 68 3.91 9.05 -3.94
N ILE A 69 3.22 8.33 -3.05
CA ILE A 69 3.02 8.78 -1.67
C ILE A 69 4.36 8.89 -0.91
N VAL A 70 5.27 7.92 -1.09
CA VAL A 70 6.61 7.96 -0.46
C VAL A 70 7.40 9.19 -0.94
N GLU A 71 7.45 9.41 -2.24
CA GLU A 71 8.11 10.58 -2.85
C GLU A 71 7.55 11.90 -2.32
N TYR A 72 6.22 12.02 -2.26
CA TYR A 72 5.55 13.20 -1.72
C TYR A 72 5.97 13.44 -0.26
N LEU A 73 5.88 12.42 0.58
CA LEU A 73 6.19 12.55 2.02
C LEU A 73 7.66 12.89 2.25
N VAL A 74 8.59 12.24 1.57
CA VAL A 74 10.02 12.52 1.70
C VAL A 74 10.36 13.92 1.23
N ARG A 75 9.80 14.39 0.11
CA ARG A 75 10.05 15.75 -0.39
C ARG A 75 9.52 16.83 0.55
N GLN A 76 8.30 16.64 1.07
CA GLN A 76 7.64 17.66 1.88
C GLN A 76 8.11 17.67 3.35
N TYR A 77 8.40 16.49 3.90
CA TYR A 77 8.62 16.32 5.35
C TYR A 77 9.97 15.66 5.70
N GLY A 78 10.72 15.14 4.72
CA GLY A 78 11.95 14.39 4.95
C GLY A 78 13.22 15.23 5.09
N GLN A 79 13.15 16.56 4.99
CA GLN A 79 14.32 17.45 4.82
C GLN A 79 15.40 17.34 5.92
N THR A 80 15.06 16.85 7.11
CA THR A 80 15.98 16.73 8.24
C THR A 80 16.67 15.36 8.32
N ASN A 81 15.96 14.28 8.01
CA ASN A 81 16.39 12.90 8.33
C ASN A 81 16.43 11.98 7.10
N PHE A 82 15.92 12.43 5.96
CA PHE A 82 15.84 11.66 4.73
C PHE A 82 16.52 12.39 3.57
N THR A 83 17.32 11.66 2.82
CA THR A 83 17.92 12.17 1.59
C THR A 83 16.99 11.87 0.42
N SER A 84 16.70 12.89 -0.39
CA SER A 84 16.14 12.75 -1.74
C SER A 84 17.23 13.13 -2.73
N PRO A 85 18.09 12.18 -3.16
CA PRO A 85 19.20 12.50 -4.05
C PRO A 85 18.68 13.09 -5.36
N GLU A 86 19.37 14.09 -5.92
CA GLU A 86 18.94 14.77 -7.15
C GLU A 86 19.77 14.39 -8.38
N SER A 87 20.91 13.70 -8.18
CA SER A 87 21.79 13.29 -9.27
C SER A 87 22.74 12.16 -8.86
N GLY A 88 23.48 11.63 -9.84
CA GLY A 88 24.52 10.64 -9.64
C GLY A 88 24.01 9.25 -9.27
N GLU A 89 24.92 8.41 -8.77
CA GLU A 89 24.65 7.02 -8.41
C GLU A 89 23.60 6.88 -7.30
N ASN A 90 23.59 7.80 -6.33
CA ASN A 90 22.61 7.79 -5.24
C ASN A 90 21.17 7.95 -5.77
N LEU A 91 20.95 8.82 -6.75
CA LEU A 91 19.63 8.95 -7.40
C LEU A 91 19.26 7.65 -8.13
N GLN A 92 20.21 7.02 -8.82
CA GLN A 92 19.96 5.75 -9.52
C GLN A 92 19.55 4.66 -8.55
N GLN A 93 20.25 4.52 -7.41
CA GLN A 93 19.91 3.55 -6.38
C GLN A 93 18.56 3.85 -5.72
N TYR A 94 18.31 5.12 -5.40
CA TYR A 94 17.03 5.56 -4.82
C TYR A 94 15.84 5.20 -5.71
N LEU A 95 15.89 5.59 -7.00
CA LEU A 95 14.85 5.27 -7.97
C LEU A 95 14.71 3.76 -8.17
N PHE A 96 15.84 3.04 -8.28
CA PHE A 96 15.82 1.59 -8.44
C PHE A 96 15.05 0.93 -7.31
N TRP A 97 15.38 1.21 -6.05
CA TRP A 97 14.72 0.56 -4.91
C TRP A 97 13.26 0.98 -4.73
N LEU A 98 12.94 2.26 -5.00
CA LEU A 98 11.57 2.75 -4.97
C LEU A 98 10.67 2.00 -5.96
N HIS A 99 11.15 1.77 -7.19
CA HIS A 99 10.40 1.07 -8.23
C HIS A 99 10.48 -0.45 -8.12
N PHE A 100 11.61 -1.01 -7.68
CA PHE A 100 11.82 -2.45 -7.55
C PHE A 100 10.77 -3.10 -6.64
N ALA A 101 10.40 -2.43 -5.55
CA ALA A 101 9.42 -2.94 -4.59
C ALA A 101 8.10 -3.32 -5.28
N GLU A 102 7.53 -2.45 -6.11
CA GLU A 102 6.25 -2.70 -6.78
C GLU A 102 6.42 -3.37 -8.16
N GLY A 103 7.49 -3.05 -8.88
CA GLY A 103 7.71 -3.51 -10.26
C GLY A 103 8.26 -4.93 -10.36
N SER A 104 9.15 -5.33 -9.46
CA SER A 104 9.89 -6.60 -9.56
C SER A 104 9.58 -7.55 -8.42
N LEU A 105 9.46 -7.05 -7.18
CA LEU A 105 9.25 -7.88 -6.00
C LEU A 105 7.78 -8.26 -5.79
N MET A 106 6.85 -7.32 -5.95
CA MET A 106 5.43 -7.58 -5.69
C MET A 106 4.76 -8.59 -6.65
N PRO A 107 5.03 -8.61 -7.97
CA PRO A 107 4.39 -9.57 -8.88
C PRO A 107 4.58 -11.05 -8.50
N PRO A 108 5.80 -11.56 -8.23
CA PRO A 108 5.96 -12.95 -7.81
C PRO A 108 5.34 -13.24 -6.43
N LEU A 109 5.32 -12.26 -5.51
CA LEU A 109 4.64 -12.43 -4.21
C LEU A 109 3.11 -12.56 -4.37
N VAL A 110 2.51 -11.76 -5.26
CA VAL A 110 1.08 -11.86 -5.58
C VAL A 110 0.78 -13.19 -6.26
N ALA A 111 1.61 -13.60 -7.23
CA ALA A 111 1.46 -14.89 -7.90
C ALA A 111 1.48 -16.05 -6.90
N ARG A 112 2.45 -16.05 -5.98
CA ARG A 112 2.52 -17.04 -4.89
C ARG A 112 1.25 -17.05 -4.05
N LEU A 113 0.78 -15.88 -3.59
CA LEU A 113 -0.44 -15.78 -2.78
C LEU A 113 -1.67 -16.34 -3.52
N VAL A 114 -1.82 -16.04 -4.81
CA VAL A 114 -2.93 -16.54 -5.63
C VAL A 114 -2.86 -18.06 -5.77
N LEU A 115 -1.67 -18.61 -6.05
CA LEU A 115 -1.45 -20.05 -6.18
C LEU A 115 -1.71 -20.78 -4.86
N GLU A 116 -1.25 -20.25 -3.72
CA GLU A 116 -1.52 -20.81 -2.40
C GLU A 116 -3.02 -20.83 -2.08
N LYS A 117 -3.76 -19.74 -2.38
CA LYS A 117 -5.22 -19.70 -2.23
C LYS A 117 -5.94 -20.70 -3.13
N ALA A 118 -5.48 -20.88 -4.37
CA ALA A 118 -6.04 -21.86 -5.29
C ALA A 118 -5.85 -23.29 -4.77
N ARG A 119 -4.64 -23.61 -4.26
CA ARG A 119 -4.35 -24.92 -3.64
C ARG A 119 -5.22 -25.18 -2.43
N GLN A 120 -5.42 -24.19 -1.55
CA GLN A 120 -6.30 -24.33 -0.37
C GLN A 120 -7.76 -24.58 -0.73
N LYS A 121 -8.26 -23.99 -1.82
CA LYS A 121 -9.62 -24.27 -2.30
C LYS A 121 -9.73 -25.68 -2.89
N GLY A 122 -8.72 -26.13 -3.64
CA GLY A 122 -8.68 -27.48 -4.21
C GLY A 122 -8.38 -28.60 -3.21
N SER A 123 -7.78 -28.30 -2.07
CA SER A 123 -7.49 -29.29 -1.02
C SER A 123 -8.64 -29.51 -0.03
N LYS A 124 -9.72 -28.72 -0.10
CA LYS A 124 -10.95 -29.04 0.65
C LYS A 124 -11.68 -30.16 -0.09
N PRO A 125 -11.92 -31.34 0.51
CA PRO A 125 -12.68 -32.38 -0.17
C PRO A 125 -14.10 -31.87 -0.42
N GLU A 126 -14.55 -31.99 -1.67
CA GLU A 126 -15.97 -31.91 -2.00
C GLU A 126 -16.70 -33.02 -1.24
N GLY A 127 -17.45 -32.65 -0.19
CA GLY A 127 -18.39 -33.56 0.47
C GLY A 127 -18.00 -34.07 1.86
N SER A 128 -17.98 -33.19 2.86
CA SER A 128 -18.45 -33.63 4.18
C SER A 128 -19.97 -33.44 4.22
N PRO A 129 -20.76 -34.49 4.56
CA PRO A 129 -22.20 -34.52 4.34
C PRO A 129 -22.94 -33.50 5.22
N ARG A 130 -24.03 -32.95 4.69
CA ARG A 130 -25.06 -32.34 5.53
C ARG A 130 -25.76 -33.45 6.31
N ILE A 131 -25.39 -33.64 7.58
CA ILE A 131 -26.28 -34.07 8.67
C ILE A 131 -25.80 -33.38 9.94
#